data_AF-A0AAV5WIN8-F1
#
_entry.id   AF-A0AAV5WIN8-F1
#
_cell.length_a   1.000
_cell.length_b   1.000
_cell.length_c   1.000
_cell.angle_alpha   90.00
_cell.angle_beta   90.00
_cell.angle_gamma   90.00
#
_symmetry.space_group_name_H-M   'P 1'
#
loop_
_entity.id
_entity.type
_entity.pdbx_description
1 polymer ?
#
loop_
_entity_poly.entity_id
_entity_poly.type
_entity_poly.pdbx_seq_one_letter_code
_entity_poly.pdbx_strand_id
1 'polypeptide(L)'
;DDYRNFDDIMMYVPGPMRSEMEEWIEDEQFDPGYEMTVCVDGELREVRPYYVSCVMRKVDLTGDKCRKFINLQTKLHSKECKDRLLAAVATHDLEKITLPVRYCSRSTKDYEMTVLKEKSPVNLHSLLVEEDPAEKKRMAVDRYRHHISGLSSVPVTEAADGTIITLHPVTNCEQTRISSSTSNVLVEVTSSVSVDACQRVIDCLIERTFLISPEMQVEQMRIIDNDGNPVNEFTYDLLT
;
A
#
# COMPACT_ATOMS: atom_id res chain seq x y z
N ASP A 1 -11.33 -28.92 -11.71
CA ASP A 1 -9.97 -29.48 -11.53
C ASP A 1 -8.87 -28.49 -11.89
N ASP A 2 -8.82 -27.32 -11.24
CA ASP A 2 -7.67 -26.42 -11.36
C ASP A 2 -7.48 -25.57 -10.09
N TYR A 3 -7.85 -26.12 -8.94
CA TYR A 3 -7.42 -25.62 -7.65
C TYR A 3 -6.03 -26.23 -7.38
N ARG A 4 -4.98 -25.58 -7.86
CA ARG A 4 -3.66 -25.76 -7.25
C ARG A 4 -3.82 -25.39 -5.79
N ASN A 5 -3.33 -26.26 -4.92
CA ASN A 5 -3.55 -26.19 -3.49
C ASN A 5 -3.06 -24.81 -3.00
N PHE A 6 -3.82 -24.16 -2.12
CA PHE A 6 -3.43 -22.86 -1.54
C PHE A 6 -2.01 -22.93 -0.94
N ASP A 7 -1.68 -24.10 -0.41
CA ASP A 7 -0.36 -24.48 0.11
C ASP A 7 0.75 -24.52 -0.97
N ASP A 8 0.42 -24.84 -2.24
CA ASP A 8 1.39 -24.87 -3.34
C ASP A 8 1.68 -23.45 -3.89
N ILE A 9 0.76 -22.50 -3.68
CA ILE A 9 0.93 -21.08 -4.05
C ILE A 9 1.83 -20.37 -3.03
N MET A 10 1.80 -20.83 -1.78
CA MET A 10 2.68 -20.39 -0.70
C MET A 10 4.02 -21.13 -0.78
N MET A 11 4.80 -20.95 -1.86
CA MET A 11 6.24 -21.21 -1.81
C MET A 11 6.90 -20.13 -0.94
N TYR A 12 6.79 -20.40 0.37
CA TYR A 12 7.40 -19.66 1.45
C TYR A 12 8.92 -19.78 1.36
N VAL A 13 9.62 -18.65 1.42
CA VAL A 13 11.02 -18.61 1.91
C VAL A 13 10.96 -17.96 3.28
N PRO A 14 10.75 -18.74 4.36
CA PRO A 14 11.03 -18.25 5.68
C PRO A 14 12.54 -18.33 5.87
N GLY A 15 13.17 -17.22 6.27
CA GLY A 15 14.07 -17.39 7.40
C GLY A 15 13.26 -17.97 8.57
N PRO A 16 13.83 -18.90 9.32
CA PRO A 16 13.74 -20.34 9.11
C PRO A 16 12.37 -20.97 9.41
N MET A 17 12.09 -22.04 8.69
CA MET A 17 10.88 -22.86 8.73
C MET A 17 10.75 -23.61 10.07
N ARG A 18 9.53 -23.62 10.62
CA ARG A 18 9.15 -24.02 11.99
C ARG A 18 9.25 -25.53 12.33
N SER A 19 10.07 -26.33 11.64
CA SER A 19 10.23 -27.76 11.99
C SER A 19 11.63 -28.34 11.81
N GLU A 20 12.59 -27.58 11.30
CA GLU A 20 14.01 -27.93 11.36
C GLU A 20 14.78 -26.64 11.57
N MET A 21 15.02 -26.22 12.82
CA MET A 21 16.14 -25.33 13.17
C MET A 21 16.21 -25.09 14.68
N GLU A 22 17.04 -25.93 15.32
CA GLU A 22 17.77 -25.60 16.56
C GLU A 22 18.95 -24.64 16.30
N GLU A 23 19.10 -24.08 15.11
CA GLU A 23 20.16 -23.11 14.81
C GLU A 23 19.54 -21.90 14.13
N TRP A 24 19.55 -20.76 14.80
CA TRP A 24 19.39 -19.47 14.14
C TRP A 24 20.55 -19.33 13.14
N ILE A 25 20.28 -19.43 11.84
CA ILE A 25 21.23 -18.94 10.85
C ILE A 25 21.07 -17.42 10.89
N GLU A 26 22.04 -16.74 11.51
CA GLU A 26 22.34 -15.34 11.24
C GLU A 26 22.74 -15.25 9.76
N ASP A 27 21.74 -15.19 8.88
CA ASP A 27 22.00 -14.89 7.48
C ASP A 27 22.32 -13.39 7.42
N GLU A 28 23.61 -13.05 7.34
CA GLU A 28 24.14 -11.69 7.18
C GLU A 28 23.64 -10.99 5.89
N GLN A 29 22.74 -11.62 5.12
CA GLN A 29 22.08 -11.07 3.93
C GLN A 29 20.57 -10.84 4.08
N PHE A 30 19.99 -10.93 5.28
CA PHE A 30 18.71 -10.29 5.52
C PHE A 30 18.92 -8.77 5.56
N ASP A 31 18.74 -8.08 4.43
CA ASP A 31 18.78 -6.62 4.38
C ASP A 31 17.59 -6.08 5.20
N PRO A 32 17.83 -5.42 6.36
CA PRO A 32 16.76 -4.80 7.14
C PRO A 32 16.13 -3.58 6.44
N GLY A 33 16.56 -3.25 5.21
CA GLY A 33 16.36 -2.00 4.48
C GLY A 33 14.95 -1.57 4.09
N TYR A 34 13.89 -2.23 4.59
CA TYR A 34 12.50 -1.84 4.32
C TYR A 34 11.73 -1.63 5.63
N GLU A 35 12.23 -0.68 6.43
CA GLU A 35 11.55 -0.20 7.62
C GLU A 35 10.45 0.80 7.23
N MET A 36 9.24 0.59 7.74
CA MET A 36 8.13 1.52 7.69
C MET A 36 7.94 2.11 9.09
N THR A 37 8.05 3.42 9.21
CA THR A 37 7.67 4.12 10.44
C THR A 37 6.20 4.51 10.36
N VAL A 38 5.34 3.86 11.13
CA VAL A 38 3.95 4.28 11.25
C VAL A 38 3.83 5.30 12.38
N CYS A 39 3.48 6.54 12.02
CA CYS A 39 3.16 7.59 12.97
C CYS A 39 1.64 7.65 13.15
N VAL A 40 1.07 6.73 13.93
CA VAL A 40 -0.36 6.81 14.29
C VAL A 40 -0.56 7.91 15.34
N ASP A 41 -0.71 9.15 14.87
CA ASP A 41 -1.10 10.30 15.68
C ASP A 41 -2.63 10.36 15.91
N GLY A 42 -3.08 11.28 16.76
CA GLY A 42 -4.47 11.36 17.22
C GLY A 42 -5.48 11.49 16.08
N GLU A 43 -5.25 12.39 15.13
CA GLU A 43 -6.16 12.61 14.00
C GLU A 43 -6.19 11.40 13.05
N LEU A 44 -5.06 10.71 12.86
CA LEU A 44 -5.02 9.48 12.08
C LEU A 44 -5.90 8.37 12.69
N ARG A 45 -5.91 8.26 14.02
CA ARG A 45 -6.73 7.26 14.73
C ARG A 45 -8.23 7.43 14.51
N GLU A 46 -8.68 8.66 14.36
CA GLU A 46 -10.12 8.95 14.20
C GLU A 46 -10.61 8.71 12.76
N VAL A 47 -9.73 8.89 11.77
CA VAL A 47 -10.12 8.84 10.35
C VAL A 47 -9.86 7.48 9.73
N ARG A 48 -8.64 6.94 9.88
CA ARG A 48 -8.23 5.70 9.21
C ARG A 48 -7.10 5.00 9.99
N PRO A 49 -7.41 4.44 11.17
CA PRO A 49 -6.40 3.93 12.10
C PRO A 49 -5.63 2.71 11.63
N TYR A 50 -6.17 1.92 10.68
CA TYR A 50 -5.63 0.61 10.35
C TYR A 50 -4.77 0.64 9.09
N TYR A 51 -3.59 0.03 9.18
CA TYR A 51 -2.59 -0.02 8.12
C TYR A 51 -1.90 -1.39 8.11
N VAL A 52 -1.70 -1.97 6.93
CA VAL A 52 -0.89 -3.17 6.70
C VAL A 52 -0.06 -2.95 5.43
N SER A 53 1.17 -3.45 5.41
CA SER A 53 2.03 -3.34 4.22
C SER A 53 2.94 -4.55 4.04
N CYS A 54 3.25 -4.84 2.77
CA CYS A 54 4.23 -5.83 2.36
C CYS A 54 4.98 -5.34 1.11
N VAL A 55 6.11 -5.98 0.80
CA VAL A 55 6.81 -5.83 -0.47
C VAL A 55 6.60 -7.08 -1.30
N MET A 56 6.16 -6.92 -2.55
CA MET A 56 6.19 -7.99 -3.54
C MET A 56 7.46 -7.85 -4.38
N ARG A 57 8.33 -8.87 -4.34
CA ARG A 57 9.56 -8.95 -5.13
C ARG A 57 9.38 -9.72 -6.40
N LYS A 58 10.23 -9.44 -7.39
CA LYS A 58 10.33 -10.19 -8.64
C LYS A 58 8.98 -10.31 -9.35
N VAL A 59 8.14 -9.29 -9.23
CA VAL A 59 6.84 -9.25 -9.90
C VAL A 59 7.09 -9.02 -11.39
N ASP A 60 6.66 -9.96 -12.23
CA ASP A 60 6.69 -9.81 -13.67
C ASP A 60 5.43 -9.08 -14.15
N LEU A 61 5.59 -7.80 -14.46
CA LEU A 61 4.54 -6.94 -15.01
C LEU A 61 4.68 -6.71 -16.52
N THR A 62 5.51 -7.50 -17.22
CA THR A 62 5.72 -7.32 -18.66
C THR A 62 4.49 -7.66 -19.50
N GLY A 63 4.44 -7.12 -20.72
CA GLY A 63 3.35 -7.32 -21.66
C GLY A 63 1.98 -6.93 -21.08
N ASP A 64 1.06 -7.89 -21.05
CA ASP A 64 -0.32 -7.67 -20.59
C ASP A 64 -0.48 -7.79 -19.06
N LYS A 65 0.56 -8.21 -18.33
CA LYS A 65 0.49 -8.49 -16.89
C LYS A 65 0.31 -7.22 -16.07
N CYS A 66 1.00 -6.12 -16.39
CA CYS A 66 0.78 -4.80 -15.77
C CYS A 66 -0.70 -4.38 -15.81
N ARG A 67 -1.35 -4.53 -16.98
CA ARG A 67 -2.77 -4.22 -17.15
C ARG A 67 -3.66 -5.14 -16.31
N LYS A 68 -3.35 -6.44 -16.25
CA LYS A 68 -4.08 -7.41 -15.41
C LYS A 68 -3.95 -7.07 -13.92
N PHE A 69 -2.76 -6.67 -13.46
CA PHE A 69 -2.50 -6.27 -12.09
C PHE A 69 -3.28 -5.00 -11.69
N ILE A 70 -3.27 -3.97 -12.54
CA ILE A 70 -4.07 -2.74 -12.31
C ILE A 70 -5.59 -3.06 -12.29
N ASN A 71 -6.04 -3.95 -13.19
CA ASN A 71 -7.44 -4.38 -13.21
C ASN A 71 -7.82 -5.21 -11.99
N LEU A 72 -6.90 -6.01 -11.44
CA LEU A 72 -7.08 -6.74 -10.20
C LEU A 72 -7.32 -5.77 -9.04
N GLN A 73 -6.47 -4.75 -8.88
CA GLN A 73 -6.66 -3.71 -7.87
C GLN A 73 -8.02 -3.03 -8.00
N THR A 74 -8.41 -2.67 -9.24
CA THR A 74 -9.71 -2.03 -9.51
C THR A 74 -10.89 -2.92 -9.10
N LYS A 75 -10.80 -4.24 -9.33
CA LYS A 75 -11.84 -5.20 -8.93
C LYS A 75 -11.90 -5.41 -7.41
N LEU A 76 -10.75 -5.39 -6.73
CA LEU A 76 -10.70 -5.44 -5.27
C LEU A 76 -11.32 -4.18 -4.66
N HIS A 77 -10.97 -3.00 -5.20
CA HIS A 77 -11.54 -1.73 -4.77
C HIS A 77 -13.06 -1.70 -4.86
N SER A 78 -13.66 -2.21 -5.95
CA SER A 78 -15.12 -2.18 -6.10
C SER A 78 -15.87 -3.25 -5.30
N LYS A 79 -15.22 -4.38 -4.97
CA LYS A 79 -15.86 -5.50 -4.26
C LYS A 79 -15.43 -5.56 -2.80
N GLU A 80 -14.24 -6.10 -2.55
CA GLU A 80 -13.74 -6.40 -1.20
C GLU A 80 -13.58 -5.14 -0.34
N CYS A 81 -13.20 -4.03 -0.98
CA CYS A 81 -12.93 -2.75 -0.36
C CYS A 81 -14.15 -1.80 -0.26
N LYS A 82 -15.30 -2.18 -0.82
CA LYS A 82 -16.53 -1.36 -0.89
C LYS A 82 -16.28 0.06 -1.40
N ASP A 83 -15.77 0.19 -2.62
CA ASP A 83 -15.40 1.47 -3.25
C ASP A 83 -14.47 2.32 -2.37
N ARG A 84 -13.48 1.63 -1.80
CA ARG A 84 -12.44 2.15 -0.91
C ARG A 84 -12.89 2.66 0.46
N LEU A 85 -14.19 2.62 0.73
CA LEU A 85 -14.76 3.00 2.02
C LEU A 85 -14.23 2.08 3.14
N LEU A 86 -14.30 0.76 2.92
CA LEU A 86 -13.92 -0.23 3.93
C LEU A 86 -12.40 -0.42 4.01
N ALA A 87 -11.73 -0.58 2.87
CA ALA A 87 -10.28 -0.74 2.79
C ALA A 87 -9.76 -0.12 1.49
N ALA A 88 -8.49 0.27 1.41
CA ALA A 88 -7.93 0.86 0.21
C ALA A 88 -6.51 0.34 -0.01
N VAL A 89 -6.31 -0.31 -1.16
CA VAL A 89 -4.99 -0.75 -1.66
C VAL A 89 -4.31 0.39 -2.39
N ALA A 90 -3.04 0.62 -2.08
CA ALA A 90 -2.11 1.44 -2.84
C ALA A 90 -0.87 0.59 -3.22
N THR A 91 -0.36 0.76 -4.44
CA THR A 91 0.83 0.05 -4.92
C THR A 91 1.82 1.01 -5.54
N HIS A 92 3.09 0.85 -5.20
CA HIS A 92 4.17 1.76 -5.56
C HIS A 92 5.39 1.01 -6.09
N ASP A 93 6.05 1.59 -7.09
CA ASP A 93 7.31 1.10 -7.61
C ASP A 93 8.40 1.36 -6.56
N LEU A 94 8.83 0.31 -5.88
CA LEU A 94 9.70 0.40 -4.70
C LEU A 94 11.05 1.07 -5.02
N GLU A 95 11.54 0.90 -6.25
CA GLU A 95 12.80 1.49 -6.71
C GLU A 95 12.73 3.02 -6.84
N LYS A 96 11.52 3.59 -6.81
CA LYS A 96 11.27 5.04 -6.90
C LYS A 96 10.91 5.66 -5.57
N ILE A 97 11.05 4.92 -4.46
CA ILE A 97 10.70 5.36 -3.12
C ILE A 97 11.98 5.57 -2.32
N THR A 98 12.11 6.75 -1.71
CA THR A 98 13.15 7.01 -0.71
C THR A 98 12.66 6.47 0.65
N LEU A 99 13.29 5.40 1.13
CA LEU A 99 12.97 4.77 2.42
C LEU A 99 13.72 5.45 3.59
N PRO A 100 13.24 5.33 4.85
CA PRO A 100 11.98 4.69 5.26
C PRO A 100 10.75 5.50 4.83
N VAL A 101 9.61 4.82 4.79
CA VAL A 101 8.31 5.44 4.52
C VAL A 101 7.56 5.69 5.83
N ARG A 102 6.66 6.68 5.80
CA ARG A 102 5.91 7.14 6.97
C ARG A 102 4.41 7.22 6.71
N TYR A 103 3.60 6.46 7.44
CA TYR A 103 2.14 6.64 7.46
C TYR A 103 1.76 7.64 8.56
N CYS A 104 1.16 8.78 8.21
CA CYS A 104 0.91 9.90 9.14
C CYS A 104 -0.23 10.83 8.70
N SER A 105 -0.63 11.76 9.57
CA SER A 105 -1.58 12.83 9.23
C SER A 105 -0.83 14.07 8.69
N ARG A 106 -1.39 14.71 7.65
CA ARG A 106 -0.85 15.95 7.07
C ARG A 106 -1.92 17.01 6.85
N SER A 107 -1.58 18.26 7.18
CA SER A 107 -2.42 19.43 6.92
C SER A 107 -2.74 19.52 5.44
N THR A 108 -4.02 19.70 5.12
CA THR A 108 -4.47 19.87 3.74
C THR A 108 -3.97 21.17 3.11
N LYS A 109 -3.68 22.19 3.91
CA LYS A 109 -3.30 23.52 3.42
C LYS A 109 -1.80 23.65 3.11
N ASP A 110 -0.97 22.92 3.85
CA ASP A 110 0.48 23.13 3.85
C ASP A 110 1.24 22.15 2.95
N TYR A 111 0.56 21.13 2.44
CA TYR A 111 1.17 20.05 1.66
C TYR A 111 0.59 19.95 0.24
N GLU A 112 1.41 19.43 -0.67
CA GLU A 112 1.07 19.20 -2.06
C GLU A 112 1.53 17.81 -2.51
N MET A 113 0.90 17.29 -3.56
CA MET A 113 1.30 16.05 -4.21
C MET A 113 1.09 16.11 -5.71
N THR A 114 1.94 15.44 -6.48
CA THR A 114 1.70 15.21 -7.91
C THR A 114 0.86 13.96 -8.06
N VAL A 115 -0.43 14.14 -8.36
CA VAL A 115 -1.39 13.03 -8.50
C VAL A 115 -1.06 12.17 -9.72
N LEU A 116 -1.38 10.87 -9.64
CA LEU A 116 -1.27 9.95 -10.77
C LEU A 116 -1.86 10.54 -12.07
N LYS A 117 -1.08 10.51 -13.15
CA LYS A 117 -1.33 11.08 -14.49
C LYS A 117 -1.26 12.61 -14.60
N GLU A 118 -0.96 13.31 -13.51
CA GLU A 118 -0.69 14.75 -13.53
C GLU A 118 0.80 15.02 -13.67
N LYS A 119 1.14 16.25 -14.10
CA LYS A 119 2.53 16.67 -14.36
C LYS A 119 3.08 17.65 -13.33
N SER A 120 2.21 18.30 -12.58
CA SER A 120 2.55 19.30 -11.59
C SER A 120 1.94 18.95 -10.24
N PRO A 121 2.61 19.32 -9.14
CA PRO A 121 2.04 19.15 -7.81
C PRO A 121 0.75 19.98 -7.68
N VAL A 122 -0.18 19.45 -6.90
CA VAL A 122 -1.44 20.09 -6.54
C VAL A 122 -1.55 20.08 -5.02
N ASN A 123 -1.97 21.20 -4.45
CA ASN A 123 -2.22 21.31 -3.02
C ASN A 123 -3.32 20.34 -2.56
N LEU A 124 -3.13 19.70 -1.40
CA LEU A 124 -4.08 18.71 -0.90
C LEU A 124 -5.48 19.30 -0.67
N HIS A 125 -5.57 20.56 -0.22
CA HIS A 125 -6.85 21.25 -0.05
C HIS A 125 -7.61 21.34 -1.38
N SER A 126 -6.93 21.78 -2.44
CA SER A 126 -7.52 21.89 -3.78
C SER A 126 -8.01 20.54 -4.32
N LEU A 127 -7.31 19.43 -4.01
CA LEU A 127 -7.74 18.09 -4.40
C LEU A 127 -9.04 17.63 -3.70
N LEU A 128 -9.36 18.20 -2.54
CA LEU A 128 -10.46 17.77 -1.67
C LEU A 128 -11.67 18.70 -1.70
N VAL A 129 -11.49 19.93 -2.17
CA VAL A 129 -12.59 20.89 -2.40
C VAL A 129 -13.35 20.48 -3.67
N GLU A 130 -14.66 20.64 -3.65
CA GLU A 130 -15.47 20.44 -4.85
C GLU A 130 -15.26 21.61 -5.82
N GLU A 131 -14.56 21.36 -6.93
CA GLU A 131 -14.59 22.29 -8.07
C GLU A 131 -15.91 22.18 -8.87
N ASP A 132 -16.24 23.28 -9.55
CA ASP A 132 -17.46 23.49 -10.32
C ASP A 132 -17.70 22.31 -11.30
N PRO A 133 -18.94 21.78 -11.42
CA PRO A 133 -19.29 20.74 -12.39
C PRO A 133 -18.82 20.96 -13.83
N ALA A 134 -18.50 22.19 -14.24
CA ALA A 134 -17.92 22.53 -15.54
C ALA A 134 -16.46 22.08 -15.71
N GLU A 135 -15.68 21.95 -14.63
CA GLU A 135 -14.27 21.53 -14.61
C GLU A 135 -14.10 20.02 -14.34
N LYS A 136 -15.13 19.22 -14.66
CA LYS A 136 -15.17 17.73 -14.60
C LYS A 136 -14.16 17.03 -15.53
N LYS A 137 -12.88 17.38 -15.47
CA LYS A 137 -11.82 16.59 -16.08
C LYS A 137 -11.26 15.59 -15.07
N ARG A 138 -12.00 14.49 -14.96
CA ARG A 138 -11.46 13.12 -15.02
C ARG A 138 -10.33 12.79 -14.04
N MET A 139 -10.35 13.32 -12.82
CA MET A 139 -9.39 12.84 -11.82
C MET A 139 -9.92 11.54 -11.20
N ALA A 140 -9.04 10.55 -11.00
CA ALA A 140 -9.39 9.38 -10.18
C ALA A 140 -9.79 9.79 -8.74
N VAL A 141 -9.34 10.97 -8.33
CA VAL A 141 -9.64 11.68 -7.08
C VAL A 141 -11.13 11.90 -6.88
N ASP A 142 -11.87 12.32 -7.91
CA ASP A 142 -13.29 12.71 -7.81
C ASP A 142 -14.17 11.59 -7.27
N ARG A 143 -13.82 10.33 -7.57
CA ARG A 143 -14.60 9.17 -7.15
C ARG A 143 -14.54 8.95 -5.64
N TYR A 144 -13.45 9.31 -4.98
CA TYR A 144 -13.18 8.90 -3.59
C TYR A 144 -12.87 10.06 -2.64
N ARG A 145 -12.73 11.31 -3.15
CA ARG A 145 -12.43 12.48 -2.31
C ARG A 145 -13.42 12.69 -1.16
N HIS A 146 -14.69 12.38 -1.39
CA HIS A 146 -15.78 12.52 -0.42
C HIS A 146 -15.56 11.70 0.87
N HIS A 147 -14.71 10.67 0.84
CA HIS A 147 -14.35 9.90 2.04
C HIS A 147 -13.57 10.71 3.07
N ILE A 148 -12.87 11.77 2.65
CA ILE A 148 -11.99 12.60 3.50
C ILE A 148 -12.18 14.10 3.27
N SER A 149 -13.19 14.51 2.48
CA SER A 149 -13.52 15.92 2.26
C SER A 149 -13.94 16.59 3.57
N GLY A 150 -13.49 17.82 3.79
CA GLY A 150 -13.82 18.62 4.98
C GLY A 150 -12.87 18.42 6.17
N LEU A 151 -11.95 17.46 6.11
CA LEU A 151 -10.91 17.29 7.12
C LEU A 151 -9.83 18.36 6.99
N SER A 152 -9.35 18.89 8.12
CA SER A 152 -8.21 19.83 8.16
C SER A 152 -6.89 19.13 7.86
N SER A 153 -6.77 17.87 8.29
CA SER A 153 -5.62 17.01 8.03
C SER A 153 -6.08 15.65 7.51
N VAL A 154 -5.24 15.00 6.70
CA VAL A 154 -5.61 13.78 5.98
C VAL A 154 -4.54 12.70 6.10
N PRO A 155 -4.94 11.41 6.06
CA PRO A 155 -4.01 10.29 6.13
C PRO A 155 -3.19 10.19 4.84
N VAL A 156 -1.87 10.17 4.98
CA VAL A 156 -0.93 10.04 3.87
C VAL A 156 0.18 9.05 4.17
N THR A 157 0.79 8.52 3.11
CA THR A 157 2.11 7.91 3.19
C THR A 157 3.14 8.86 2.59
N GLU A 158 4.20 9.15 3.34
CA GLU A 158 5.30 10.05 2.98
C GLU A 158 6.62 9.26 2.88
N ALA A 159 7.42 9.50 1.83
CA ALA A 159 8.78 8.97 1.72
C ALA A 159 9.77 9.77 2.58
N ALA A 160 10.96 9.23 2.84
CA ALA A 160 11.97 9.89 3.67
C ALA A 160 12.46 11.24 3.13
N ASP A 161 12.31 11.48 1.82
CA ASP A 161 12.61 12.76 1.18
C ASP A 161 11.47 13.80 1.29
N GLY A 162 10.39 13.47 2.01
CA GLY A 162 9.22 14.32 2.20
C GLY A 162 8.17 14.20 1.10
N THR A 163 8.38 13.37 0.08
CA THR A 163 7.40 13.17 -1.00
C THR A 163 6.17 12.42 -0.48
N ILE A 164 4.98 13.00 -0.64
CA ILE A 164 3.72 12.28 -0.42
C ILE A 164 3.51 11.28 -1.55
N ILE A 165 3.57 9.99 -1.23
CA ILE A 165 3.40 8.91 -2.20
C ILE A 165 1.95 8.44 -2.31
N THR A 166 1.17 8.57 -1.22
CA THR A 166 -0.23 8.15 -1.16
C THR A 166 -1.07 9.14 -0.36
N LEU A 167 -2.21 9.56 -0.90
CA LEU A 167 -3.29 10.22 -0.17
C LEU A 167 -4.41 9.20 0.04
N HIS A 168 -4.53 8.66 1.25
CA HIS A 168 -5.48 7.58 1.54
C HIS A 168 -6.89 8.13 1.77
N PRO A 169 -7.97 7.47 1.30
CA PRO A 169 -8.02 6.33 0.38
C PRO A 169 -8.14 6.75 -1.11
N VAL A 170 -7.72 7.97 -1.46
CA VAL A 170 -8.11 8.66 -2.69
C VAL A 170 -7.22 8.35 -3.89
N THR A 171 -5.90 8.56 -3.78
CA THR A 171 -4.99 8.41 -4.93
C THR A 171 -3.54 8.21 -4.52
N ASN A 172 -2.75 7.66 -5.44
CA ASN A 172 -1.30 7.56 -5.37
C ASN A 172 -0.66 8.74 -6.15
N CYS A 173 0.63 8.98 -5.93
CA CYS A 173 1.42 9.95 -6.69
C CYS A 173 1.90 9.39 -8.04
N GLU A 174 2.26 10.28 -8.98
CA GLU A 174 2.82 9.87 -10.28
C GLU A 174 4.26 9.34 -10.16
N GLN A 175 5.05 9.86 -9.22
CA GLN A 175 6.48 9.57 -9.08
C GLN A 175 6.75 8.08 -8.81
N THR A 176 5.88 7.42 -8.05
CA THR A 176 6.03 6.02 -7.65
C THR A 176 5.14 5.08 -8.45
N ARG A 177 4.65 5.54 -9.61
CA ARG A 177 3.73 4.78 -10.45
C ARG A 177 4.33 3.46 -10.94
N ILE A 178 3.53 2.40 -10.78
CA ILE A 178 3.77 1.08 -11.36
C ILE A 178 3.74 1.13 -12.89
N SER A 179 4.69 0.44 -13.49
CA SER A 179 4.83 0.28 -14.95
C SER A 179 5.15 -1.17 -15.32
N SER A 180 5.29 -1.45 -16.61
CA SER A 180 5.69 -2.78 -17.08
C SER A 180 7.14 -3.15 -16.75
N SER A 181 7.98 -2.18 -16.35
CA SER A 181 9.36 -2.42 -15.91
C SER A 181 9.50 -2.56 -14.40
N THR A 182 8.43 -2.31 -13.63
CA THR A 182 8.47 -2.42 -12.18
C THR A 182 8.57 -3.89 -11.77
N SER A 183 9.58 -4.23 -10.96
CA SER A 183 9.79 -5.59 -10.45
C SER A 183 9.60 -5.71 -8.93
N ASN A 184 9.76 -4.61 -8.21
CA ASN A 184 9.62 -4.56 -6.76
C ASN A 184 8.47 -3.59 -6.42
N VAL A 185 7.47 -4.08 -5.69
CA VAL A 185 6.24 -3.33 -5.43
C VAL A 185 6.03 -3.20 -3.93
N LEU A 186 6.02 -1.96 -3.42
CA LEU A 186 5.46 -1.68 -2.10
C LEU A 186 3.94 -1.72 -2.20
N VAL A 187 3.31 -2.53 -1.35
CA VAL A 187 1.86 -2.65 -1.22
C VAL A 187 1.44 -2.10 0.12
N GLU A 188 0.46 -1.22 0.12
CA GLU A 188 -0.12 -0.63 1.33
C GLU A 188 -1.62 -0.87 1.34
N VAL A 189 -2.18 -1.27 2.48
CA VAL A 189 -3.62 -1.41 2.67
C VAL A 189 -4.05 -0.67 3.93
N THR A 190 -4.94 0.30 3.77
CA THR A 190 -5.52 1.05 4.90
C THR A 190 -7.01 0.75 5.08
N SER A 191 -7.50 0.77 6.32
CA SER A 191 -8.92 0.60 6.65
C SER A 191 -9.36 1.57 7.75
N SER A 192 -10.63 1.99 7.69
CA SER A 192 -11.31 2.71 8.77
C SER A 192 -12.02 1.79 9.76
N VAL A 193 -12.06 0.47 9.49
CA VAL A 193 -12.92 -0.48 10.22
C VAL A 193 -12.13 -1.45 11.09
N SER A 194 -11.15 -2.18 10.51
CA SER A 194 -10.32 -3.12 11.27
C SER A 194 -9.03 -3.51 10.53
N VAL A 195 -8.07 -4.05 11.28
CA VAL A 195 -6.86 -4.68 10.71
C VAL A 195 -7.23 -5.90 9.87
N ASP A 196 -8.17 -6.73 10.32
CA ASP A 196 -8.64 -7.91 9.56
C ASP A 196 -9.18 -7.55 8.17
N ALA A 197 -9.77 -6.34 8.03
CA ALA A 197 -10.21 -5.85 6.72
C ALA A 197 -9.01 -5.56 5.81
N CYS A 198 -7.92 -5.01 6.34
CA CYS A 198 -6.68 -4.84 5.59
C CYS A 198 -6.08 -6.20 5.20
N GLN A 199 -6.00 -7.14 6.16
CA GLN A 199 -5.41 -8.47 5.96
C GLN A 199 -6.14 -9.23 4.85
N ARG A 200 -7.46 -9.39 4.94
CA ARG A 200 -8.23 -10.08 3.88
C ARG A 200 -8.03 -9.48 2.50
N VAL A 201 -7.86 -8.17 2.40
CA VAL A 201 -7.64 -7.48 1.12
C VAL A 201 -6.21 -7.69 0.61
N ILE A 202 -5.20 -7.66 1.50
CA ILE A 202 -3.81 -7.92 1.10
C ILE A 202 -3.60 -9.38 0.70
N ASP A 203 -4.20 -10.33 1.42
CA ASP A 203 -4.20 -11.77 1.08
C ASP A 203 -4.75 -11.99 -0.33
N CYS A 204 -5.95 -11.47 -0.57
CA CYS A 204 -6.64 -11.60 -1.85
C CYS A 204 -5.87 -10.94 -3.00
N LEU A 205 -5.14 -9.84 -2.73
CA LEU A 205 -4.24 -9.23 -3.69
C LEU A 205 -3.02 -10.11 -3.97
N ILE A 206 -2.36 -10.62 -2.93
CA ILE A 206 -1.18 -11.50 -3.03
C ILE A 206 -1.55 -12.76 -3.83
N GLU A 207 -2.54 -13.52 -3.39
CA GLU A 207 -2.99 -14.77 -4.04
C GLU A 207 -3.29 -14.57 -5.53
N ARG A 208 -4.04 -13.52 -5.86
CA ARG A 208 -4.43 -13.26 -7.25
C ARG A 208 -3.27 -12.70 -8.07
N THR A 209 -2.28 -12.06 -7.45
CA THR A 209 -1.06 -11.61 -8.13
C THR A 209 -0.13 -12.78 -8.41
N PHE A 210 -0.10 -13.82 -7.56
CA PHE A 210 0.64 -15.07 -7.84
C PHE A 210 0.17 -15.72 -9.15
N LEU A 211 -1.14 -15.66 -9.45
CA LEU A 211 -1.68 -16.15 -10.73
C LEU A 211 -1.22 -15.35 -11.95
N ILE A 212 -0.75 -14.11 -11.76
CA ILE A 212 -0.22 -13.23 -12.80
C ILE A 212 1.31 -13.37 -12.91
N SER A 213 1.99 -13.47 -11.78
CA SER A 213 3.45 -13.54 -11.64
C SER A 213 3.84 -14.64 -10.63
N PRO A 214 3.91 -15.91 -11.05
CA PRO A 214 4.15 -17.04 -10.15
C PRO A 214 5.50 -17.02 -9.42
N GLU A 215 6.52 -16.39 -10.00
CA GLU A 215 7.88 -16.30 -9.44
C GLU A 215 8.04 -15.17 -8.40
N MET A 216 6.95 -14.47 -8.07
CA MET A 216 7.01 -13.38 -7.11
C MET A 216 7.26 -13.89 -5.70
N GLN A 217 7.87 -13.07 -4.86
CA GLN A 217 8.05 -13.35 -3.44
C GLN A 217 7.40 -12.23 -2.63
N VAL A 218 6.97 -12.51 -1.40
CA VAL A 218 6.39 -11.52 -0.52
C VAL A 218 7.27 -11.37 0.72
N GLU A 219 7.66 -10.14 1.00
CA GLU A 219 8.41 -9.75 2.19
C GLU A 219 7.52 -8.89 3.06
N GLN A 220 7.53 -9.16 4.36
CA GLN A 220 6.80 -8.35 5.32
C GLN A 220 7.57 -7.07 5.63
N MET A 221 6.87 -5.94 5.67
CA MET A 221 7.45 -4.68 6.13
C MET A 221 7.57 -4.68 7.65
N ARG A 222 8.71 -4.22 8.18
CA ARG A 222 8.84 -3.95 9.61
C ARG A 222 8.10 -2.63 9.93
N ILE A 223 7.08 -2.70 10.78
CA ILE A 223 6.30 -1.53 11.18
C ILE A 223 6.68 -1.11 12.61
N ILE A 224 7.17 0.12 12.76
CA ILE A 224 7.55 0.71 14.04
C ILE A 224 6.76 1.99 14.33
N ASP A 225 6.61 2.36 15.61
CA ASP A 225 6.08 3.66 16.01
C ASP A 225 7.16 4.77 15.97
N ASN A 226 6.78 5.98 16.39
CA ASN A 226 7.71 7.13 16.48
C ASN A 226 8.88 6.91 17.43
N ASP A 227 8.73 6.01 18.41
CA ASP A 227 9.73 5.70 19.43
C ASP A 227 10.59 4.49 19.02
N GLY A 228 10.36 3.93 17.82
CA GLY A 228 11.10 2.78 17.29
C GLY A 228 10.58 1.43 17.80
N ASN A 229 9.46 1.40 18.52
CA ASN A 229 8.89 0.15 19.02
C ASN A 229 8.09 -0.54 17.91
N PRO A 230 8.21 -1.87 17.75
CA PRO A 230 7.37 -2.63 16.83
C PRO A 230 5.88 -2.45 17.14
N VAL A 231 5.08 -2.14 16.12
CA VAL A 231 3.63 -2.02 16.27
C VAL A 231 2.97 -3.29 15.77
N ASN A 232 2.84 -4.26 16.68
CA ASN A 232 2.30 -5.59 16.38
C ASN A 232 0.86 -5.53 15.83
N GLU A 233 0.07 -4.51 16.20
CA GLU A 233 -1.31 -4.33 15.71
C GLU A 233 -1.40 -4.06 14.20
N PHE A 234 -0.32 -3.58 13.57
CA PHE A 234 -0.23 -3.38 12.11
C PHE A 234 0.62 -4.45 11.42
N THR A 235 1.22 -5.32 12.23
CA THR A 235 2.10 -6.39 11.77
C THR A 235 1.21 -7.54 11.32
N TYR A 236 1.07 -7.67 10.00
CA TYR A 236 0.38 -8.79 9.37
C TYR A 236 1.26 -10.03 9.40
N ASP A 237 0.85 -11.03 10.16
CA ASP A 237 1.54 -12.32 10.16
C ASP A 237 1.14 -13.07 8.87
N LEU A 238 2.08 -13.26 7.95
CA LEU A 238 1.90 -14.03 6.70
C LEU A 238 1.59 -15.53 6.96
N LEU A 239 1.36 -15.93 8.21
CA LEU A 239 1.28 -17.31 8.71
C LEU A 239 -0.09 -17.71 9.30
N THR A 240 -1.12 -16.84 9.27
CA THR A 240 -2.48 -17.17 9.78
C THR A 240 -3.53 -17.25 8.70
#